data_AF-A0A7J4LAD1-F1
#
_entry.id   AF-A0A7J4LAD1-F1
#
_cell.length_a   1.000
_cell.length_b   1.000
_cell.length_c   1.000
_cell.angle_alpha   90.00
_cell.angle_beta   90.00
_cell.angle_gamma   90.00
#
_symmetry.space_group_name_H-M   'P 1'
#
loop_
_entity.id
_entity.type
_entity.pdbx_description
1 polymer ?
#
loop_
_entity_poly.entity_id
_entity_poly.type
_entity_poly.pdbx_seq_one_letter_code
_entity_poly.pdbx_strand_id
1 'polypeptide(L)'
;MESIVNDALRRVKRENDFPNEKSESIGNNKQNTADPTDEDLELEKVLKGIKTNIIVVGCGGSGCNTINRMMDEGIEGARMIAINTDAQHLLNTRANKKVLIGKKCTKGFGAG
;
A
#
# COMPACT_ATOMS: atom_id res chain seq x y z
N MET A 1 12.51 -4.88 -43.69
CA MET A 1 11.46 -5.21 -42.71
C MET A 1 11.85 -4.51 -41.43
N GLU A 2 11.23 -3.38 -41.08
CA GLU A 2 11.59 -2.66 -39.84
C GLU A 2 11.32 -3.57 -38.62
N SER A 3 12.24 -3.59 -37.66
CA SER A 3 12.15 -4.43 -36.46
C SER A 3 11.00 -3.98 -35.57
N ILE A 4 10.25 -4.95 -35.01
CA ILE A 4 9.19 -4.74 -33.99
C ILE A 4 9.71 -3.86 -32.84
N VAL A 5 11.01 -3.91 -32.56
CA VAL A 5 11.69 -3.10 -31.53
C VAL A 5 11.72 -1.61 -31.88
N ASN A 6 11.95 -1.27 -33.16
CA ASN A 6 11.96 0.11 -33.62
C ASN A 6 10.56 0.72 -33.62
N ASP A 7 9.55 -0.10 -33.86
CA ASP A 7 8.14 0.29 -33.88
C ASP A 7 7.58 0.50 -32.45
N ALA A 8 8.12 -0.20 -31.46
CA ALA A 8 7.84 0.01 -30.04
C ALA A 8 8.52 1.29 -29.50
N LEU A 9 9.78 1.54 -29.87
CA LEU A 9 10.52 2.76 -29.48
C LEU A 9 9.87 4.05 -30.04
N ARG A 10 9.27 3.99 -31.24
CA ARG A 10 8.51 5.11 -31.83
C ARG A 10 7.16 5.38 -31.13
N ARG A 11 6.60 4.42 -30.39
CA ARG A 11 5.37 4.62 -29.59
C ARG A 11 5.68 5.32 -28.27
N VAL A 12 6.76 4.93 -27.59
CA VAL A 12 7.22 5.57 -26.34
C VAL A 12 7.70 7.02 -26.58
N LYS A 13 8.31 7.32 -27.73
CA LYS A 13 8.65 8.70 -28.08
C LYS A 13 7.43 9.59 -28.38
N ARG A 14 6.35 9.03 -28.95
CA ARG A 14 5.13 9.79 -29.24
C ARG A 14 4.28 10.11 -28.00
N GLU A 15 4.35 9.30 -26.95
CA GLU A 15 3.66 9.60 -25.68
C GLU A 15 4.35 10.72 -24.87
N ASN A 16 5.65 10.97 -25.10
CA ASN A 16 6.39 12.05 -24.45
C ASN A 16 6.40 13.39 -25.24
N ASP A 17 5.82 13.42 -26.44
CA ASP A 17 5.77 14.59 -27.33
C ASP A 17 4.35 15.19 -27.43
N PHE A 18 3.57 15.16 -26.33
CA PHE A 18 2.38 16.03 -26.26
C PHE A 18 2.83 17.49 -26.14
N PRO A 19 2.37 18.39 -27.03
CA PRO A 19 2.70 19.80 -26.94
C PRO A 19 2.12 20.40 -25.67
N ASN A 20 2.99 21.06 -24.89
CA ASN A 20 2.62 21.97 -23.83
C ASN A 20 1.89 23.17 -24.44
N GLU A 21 0.55 23.14 -24.46
CA GLU A 21 -0.25 24.30 -24.87
C GLU A 21 -0.06 25.44 -23.86
N LYS A 22 0.25 26.60 -24.43
CA LYS A 22 0.73 27.79 -23.75
C LYS A 22 -0.35 28.45 -22.89
N SER A 23 0.11 28.96 -21.75
CA SER A 23 -0.33 30.17 -21.05
C SER A 23 -1.40 31.03 -21.74
N GLU A 24 -2.59 31.05 -21.15
CA GLU A 24 -3.38 32.28 -21.01
C GLU A 24 -3.50 32.61 -19.51
N SER A 25 -3.03 33.81 -19.18
CA SER A 25 -3.13 34.42 -17.86
C SER A 25 -4.59 34.71 -17.50
N ILE A 26 -5.17 33.89 -16.61
CA ILE A 26 -6.34 34.26 -15.80
C ILE A 26 -5.88 34.24 -14.35
N GLY A 27 -5.98 35.40 -13.72
CA GLY A 27 -5.27 35.75 -12.49
C GLY A 27 -5.54 34.83 -11.30
N ASN A 28 -4.53 34.78 -10.43
CA ASN A 28 -4.62 34.56 -8.99
C ASN A 28 -5.89 33.84 -8.51
N ASN A 29 -5.85 32.52 -8.53
CA ASN A 29 -6.57 31.75 -7.52
C ASN A 29 -5.60 30.75 -6.91
N LYS A 30 -4.66 31.28 -6.11
CA LYS A 30 -4.21 30.57 -4.90
C LYS A 30 -5.52 30.20 -4.19
N GLN A 31 -5.96 28.95 -4.35
CA GLN A 31 -7.08 28.48 -3.58
C GLN A 31 -6.76 28.79 -2.12
N ASN A 32 -7.65 29.55 -1.50
CA ASN A 32 -7.66 29.81 -0.07
C ASN A 32 -7.37 28.50 0.68
N THR A 33 -6.14 28.30 1.13
CA THR A 33 -5.94 27.54 2.36
C THR A 33 -6.27 28.53 3.46
N ALA A 34 -7.57 28.72 3.72
CA ALA A 34 -7.99 29.44 4.91
C ALA A 34 -7.23 28.81 6.09
N ASP A 35 -6.66 29.64 6.95
CA ASP A 35 -6.15 29.14 8.22
C ASP A 35 -7.26 28.30 8.87
N PRO A 36 -6.95 27.08 9.36
CA PRO A 36 -7.97 26.21 9.93
C PRO A 36 -8.74 26.97 11.00
N THR A 37 -10.07 26.95 10.89
CA THR A 37 -10.91 27.66 11.84
C THR A 37 -10.79 27.03 13.23
N ASP A 38 -11.11 27.77 14.29
CA ASP A 38 -11.14 27.22 15.64
C ASP A 38 -12.09 26.00 15.74
N GLU A 39 -13.18 26.01 14.96
CA GLU A 39 -14.11 24.89 14.82
C GLU A 39 -13.45 23.64 14.19
N ASP A 40 -12.67 23.81 13.11
CA ASP A 40 -11.94 22.71 12.47
C ASP A 40 -10.94 22.06 13.41
N LEU A 41 -10.26 22.87 14.24
CA LEU A 41 -9.30 22.39 15.24
C LEU A 41 -9.97 21.60 16.36
N GLU A 42 -11.16 22.00 16.80
CA GLU A 42 -11.93 21.26 17.79
C GLU A 42 -12.45 19.92 17.23
N LEU A 43 -12.95 19.92 15.99
CA LEU A 43 -13.38 18.70 15.30
C LEU A 43 -12.21 17.71 15.14
N GLU A 44 -11.03 18.19 14.78
CA GLU A 44 -9.84 17.33 14.64
C GLU A 44 -9.40 16.72 15.99
N LYS A 45 -9.53 17.48 17.09
CA LYS A 45 -9.26 16.97 18.45
C LYS A 45 -10.23 15.86 18.84
N VAL A 46 -11.53 16.03 18.56
CA VAL A 46 -12.54 14.99 18.83
C VAL A 46 -12.25 13.73 18.00
N LEU A 47 -11.96 13.89 16.70
CA LEU A 47 -11.63 12.77 15.81
C LEU A 47 -10.37 12.02 16.26
N LYS A 48 -9.32 12.72 16.71
CA LYS A 48 -8.12 12.08 17.27
C LYS A 48 -8.40 11.23 18.51
N GLY A 49 -9.43 11.57 19.29
CA GLY A 49 -9.86 10.81 20.46
C GLY A 49 -10.50 9.46 20.13
N ILE A 50 -11.07 9.28 18.93
CA ILE A 50 -11.82 8.09 18.51
C ILE A 50 -10.99 7.22 17.54
N LYS A 51 -9.69 7.07 17.80
CA LYS A 51 -8.82 6.25 16.95
C LYS A 51 -8.97 4.76 17.28
N THR A 52 -9.66 4.01 16.42
CA THR A 52 -9.77 2.55 16.51
C THR A 52 -8.51 1.87 15.99
N ASN A 53 -7.91 0.99 16.79
CA ASN A 53 -6.77 0.18 16.38
C ASN A 53 -7.23 -1.20 15.90
N ILE A 54 -7.24 -1.41 14.58
CA ILE A 54 -7.62 -2.70 13.99
C ILE A 54 -6.37 -3.53 13.72
N ILE A 55 -6.37 -4.79 14.13
CA ILE A 55 -5.29 -5.74 13.89
C ILE A 55 -5.89 -6.99 13.24
N VAL A 56 -5.31 -7.43 12.13
CA VAL A 56 -5.71 -8.65 11.42
C VAL A 56 -4.56 -9.64 11.49
N VAL A 57 -4.84 -10.85 11.93
CA VAL A 57 -3.83 -11.90 12.12
C VAL A 57 -4.16 -13.10 11.23
N GLY A 58 -3.32 -13.33 10.22
CA GLY A 58 -3.39 -14.51 9.36
C GLY A 58 -2.51 -15.63 9.89
N CYS A 59 -3.11 -16.77 10.20
CA CYS A 59 -2.41 -17.95 10.74
C CYS A 59 -2.28 -19.05 9.68
N GLY A 60 -1.11 -19.68 9.60
CA GLY A 60 -0.83 -20.79 8.69
C GLY A 60 -0.81 -20.37 7.22
N GLY A 61 -0.85 -21.35 6.32
CA GLY A 61 -0.67 -21.09 4.88
C GLY A 61 -1.81 -20.27 4.25
N SER A 62 -3.06 -20.68 4.46
CA SER A 62 -4.23 -19.95 3.94
C SER A 62 -4.31 -18.55 4.55
N GLY A 63 -4.10 -18.41 5.86
CA GLY A 63 -4.09 -17.10 6.53
C GLY A 63 -3.01 -16.17 5.98
N CYS A 64 -1.79 -16.68 5.73
CA CYS A 64 -0.73 -15.93 5.07
C CYS A 64 -1.12 -15.47 3.65
N ASN A 65 -1.80 -16.32 2.88
CA ASN A 65 -2.29 -15.96 1.55
C ASN A 65 -3.39 -14.89 1.59
N THR A 66 -4.29 -14.96 2.57
CA THR A 66 -5.30 -13.91 2.79
C THR A 66 -4.63 -12.59 3.14
N ILE A 67 -3.67 -12.60 4.06
CA ILE A 67 -2.92 -11.39 4.44
C ILE A 67 -2.18 -10.79 3.23
N ASN A 68 -1.56 -11.62 2.39
CA ASN A 68 -0.96 -11.17 1.13
C ASN A 68 -1.95 -10.39 0.27
N ARG A 69 -3.14 -10.96 0.06
CA ARG A 69 -4.19 -10.34 -0.74
C ARG A 69 -4.70 -9.03 -0.14
N MET A 70 -4.87 -8.99 1.18
CA MET A 70 -5.25 -7.76 1.90
C MET A 70 -4.21 -6.65 1.73
N MET A 71 -2.92 -7.02 1.71
CA MET A 71 -1.84 -6.07 1.46
C MET A 71 -1.79 -5.60 0.00
N ASP A 72 -2.06 -6.50 -0.96
CA ASP A 72 -2.14 -6.17 -2.39
C ASP A 72 -3.31 -5.27 -2.74
N GLU A 73 -4.46 -5.50 -2.11
CA GLU A 73 -5.66 -4.69 -2.27
C GLU A 73 -5.55 -3.33 -1.54
N GLY A 74 -4.49 -3.12 -0.76
CA GLY A 74 -4.21 -1.84 -0.11
C GLY A 74 -5.17 -1.52 1.04
N ILE A 75 -5.60 -2.52 1.82
CA ILE A 75 -6.52 -2.29 2.94
C ILE A 75 -5.86 -1.37 3.99
N GLU A 76 -6.44 -0.17 4.14
CA GLU A 76 -6.00 0.84 5.10
C GLU A 76 -6.70 0.69 6.46
N GLY A 77 -6.13 1.32 7.50
CA GLY A 77 -6.74 1.35 8.85
C GLY A 77 -6.56 0.08 9.68
N ALA A 78 -6.00 -0.98 9.11
CA ALA A 78 -5.70 -2.22 9.83
C ALA A 78 -4.21 -2.59 9.75
N ARG A 79 -3.67 -3.11 10.86
CA ARG A 79 -2.31 -3.64 10.92
C ARG A 79 -2.33 -5.14 10.63
N MET A 80 -1.61 -5.55 9.60
CA MET A 80 -1.58 -6.93 9.13
C MET A 80 -0.43 -7.71 9.77
N ILE A 81 -0.75 -8.85 10.37
CA ILE A 81 0.21 -9.75 11.02
C ILE A 81 0.09 -11.15 10.42
N ALA A 82 1.20 -11.71 9.95
CA ALA A 82 1.28 -13.08 9.48
C ALA A 82 1.97 -13.98 10.53
N ILE A 83 1.39 -15.13 10.81
CA ILE A 83 1.92 -16.12 11.76
C ILE A 83 1.96 -17.48 11.07
N ASN A 84 3.13 -18.12 11.06
CA ASN A 84 3.26 -19.46 10.48
C ASN A 84 4.38 -20.26 11.16
N THR A 85 4.32 -21.59 11.07
CA THR A 85 5.42 -22.50 11.46
C THR A 85 6.39 -22.76 10.31
N ASP A 86 5.94 -22.56 9.07
CA ASP A 86 6.75 -22.60 7.86
C ASP A 86 7.48 -21.26 7.64
N ALA A 87 8.80 -21.30 7.70
CA ALA A 87 9.65 -20.13 7.54
C ALA A 87 9.71 -19.65 6.09
N GLN A 88 9.65 -20.55 5.11
CA GLN A 88 9.71 -20.21 3.69
C GLN A 88 8.44 -19.49 3.26
N HIS A 89 7.27 -20.01 3.65
CA HIS A 89 6.00 -19.34 3.35
C HIS A 89 5.94 -17.98 4.02
N LEU A 90 6.30 -17.89 5.30
CA LEU A 90 6.30 -16.63 6.04
C LEU A 90 7.26 -15.59 5.44
N LEU A 91 8.43 -16.02 4.95
CA LEU A 91 9.38 -15.14 4.26
C LEU A 91 8.74 -14.47 3.04
N ASN A 92 7.95 -15.21 2.27
CA ASN A 92 7.29 -14.74 1.05
C ASN A 92 5.99 -13.95 1.32
N THR A 93 5.40 -14.05 2.52
CA THR A 93 4.19 -13.29 2.88
C THR A 93 4.49 -11.80 3.03
N ARG A 94 3.63 -10.92 2.52
CA ARG A 94 3.63 -9.47 2.73
C ARG A 94 2.74 -9.17 3.92
N ALA A 95 3.30 -8.57 4.96
CA ALA A 95 2.59 -8.18 6.17
C ALA A 95 3.40 -7.12 6.92
N ASN A 96 2.75 -6.27 7.73
CA ASN A 96 3.46 -5.30 8.56
C ASN A 96 4.31 -5.99 9.63
N LYS A 97 3.86 -7.16 10.12
CA LYS A 97 4.61 -7.99 11.06
C LYS A 97 4.52 -9.47 10.69
N LYS A 98 5.62 -10.20 10.85
CA LYS A 98 5.72 -11.64 10.62
C LYS A 98 6.19 -12.34 11.89
N VAL A 99 5.57 -13.47 12.25
CA VAL A 99 5.91 -14.22 13.47
C VAL A 99 6.08 -15.70 13.12
N LEU A 100 7.34 -16.17 13.20
CA LEU A 100 7.65 -17.59 13.09
C LEU A 100 7.37 -18.28 14.44
N ILE A 101 6.32 -19.09 14.49
CA ILE A 101 5.99 -19.89 15.67
C ILE A 101 6.59 -21.29 15.57
N GLY A 102 6.75 -21.95 16.72
CA GLY A 102 7.25 -23.33 16.73
C GLY A 102 8.73 -23.51 16.37
N LYS A 103 9.56 -22.45 16.39
CA LYS A 103 10.98 -22.52 16.00
C LYS A 103 11.77 -23.68 16.64
N LYS A 104 11.47 -24.03 17.89
CA LYS A 104 12.12 -25.15 18.60
C LYS A 104 11.61 -26.53 18.17
N CYS A 105 10.32 -26.66 17.87
CA CYS A 105 9.70 -27.94 17.52
C CYS A 105 9.76 -28.23 16.01
N THR A 106 9.43 -27.26 15.16
CA THR A 106 9.37 -27.42 13.70
C THR A 106 10.66 -27.04 12.99
N LYS A 107 11.56 -26.30 13.66
CA LYS A 107 12.79 -25.73 13.07
C LYS A 107 12.53 -24.85 11.83
N GLY A 108 11.29 -24.41 11.63
CA GLY A 108 10.87 -23.63 10.46
C GLY A 108 10.41 -24.46 9.25
N PHE A 109 10.28 -25.78 9.36
CA PHE A 109 9.85 -26.66 8.27
C PHE A 109 8.33 -26.82 8.12
N GLY A 110 7.53 -26.14 8.96
CA GLY A 110 6.09 -26.38 9.01
C GLY A 110 5.67 -27.40 10.07
N ALA A 111 4.36 -27.58 10.25
CA ALA A 111 3.79 -28.47 11.27
C ALA A 111 3.32 -29.83 10.72
N GLY A 112 3.64 -30.12 9.46
CA GLY A 112 2.99 -31.17 8.66
C GLY A 112 2.18 -30.54 7.54
#